data_AF-A0A0G0LTA6-F1
#
_entry.id   AF-A0A0G0LTA6-F1
#
_cell.length_a   1.000
_cell.length_b   1.000
_cell.length_c   1.000
_cell.angle_alpha   90.00
_cell.angle_beta   90.00
_cell.angle_gamma   90.00
#
_symmetry.space_group_name_H-M   'P 1'
#
loop_
_entity.id
_entity.type
_entity.pdbx_description
1 polymer ?
#
loop_
_entity_poly.entity_id
_entity_poly.type
_entity_poly.pdbx_seq_one_letter_code
_entity_poly.pdbx_strand_id
1 'polypeptide(L)'
;MAKRKRRKKIDPKMRKIYVASIVCLVVIYIFYGYFKGRSNLQFSADVSALINESAKTWTASTFVTGDGTIDLGKDLNFYRKMKDISTSSKEKAKKLRPTVGGIYLKQKTIDYYRISEKISTNSITISEYALKIEKVKKDIQGQEIQAADPLGDFARWREMMIKDISDLEKTKPAPAFKKFHESLIGKLKGLSSIIENLTKAVEAKDTAKIDVEKKKLADFKIESPTVLSEDILKDIVSEQELQRLVSLEKDIKKMTEDLNNRKVEWL
;
A
#
# COMPACT_ATOMS: atom_id res chain seq x y z
N MET A 1 32.28 1.71 -77.89
CA MET A 1 30.89 1.35 -78.22
C MET A 1 30.09 1.12 -76.94
N ALA A 2 29.11 1.97 -76.63
CA ALA A 2 28.30 1.85 -75.41
C ALA A 2 27.02 1.04 -75.67
N LYS A 3 26.82 -0.07 -74.95
CA LYS A 3 25.59 -0.89 -75.01
C LYS A 3 24.42 -0.11 -74.39
N ARG A 4 23.52 0.45 -75.21
CA ARG A 4 22.25 1.03 -74.74
C ARG A 4 21.38 -0.08 -74.14
N LYS A 5 21.18 -0.06 -72.81
CA LYS A 5 20.19 -0.92 -72.13
C LYS A 5 18.80 -0.65 -72.73
N ARG A 6 18.19 -1.65 -73.38
CA ARG A 6 16.81 -1.58 -73.90
C ARG A 6 15.86 -1.32 -72.74
N ARG A 7 15.21 -0.15 -72.71
CA ARG A 7 14.12 0.13 -71.77
C ARG A 7 12.97 -0.83 -72.09
N LYS A 8 12.65 -1.76 -71.17
CA LYS A 8 11.44 -2.59 -71.28
C LYS A 8 10.24 -1.63 -71.32
N LYS A 9 9.52 -1.59 -72.45
CA LYS A 9 8.23 -0.91 -72.54
C LYS A 9 7.23 -1.71 -71.71
N ILE A 10 6.88 -1.19 -70.54
CA ILE A 10 5.77 -1.73 -69.75
C ILE A 10 4.48 -1.38 -70.49
N ASP A 11 3.63 -2.38 -70.73
CA ASP A 11 2.31 -2.18 -71.34
C ASP A 11 1.54 -1.08 -70.59
N PRO A 12 0.95 -0.09 -71.26
CA PRO A 12 0.21 0.99 -70.62
C PRO A 12 -0.91 0.51 -69.67
N LYS A 13 -1.51 -0.68 -69.89
CA LYS A 13 -2.46 -1.30 -68.95
C LYS A 13 -1.77 -1.80 -67.67
N MET A 14 -0.63 -2.48 -67.81
CA MET A 14 0.18 -2.94 -66.67
C MET A 14 0.78 -1.77 -65.87
N ARG A 15 1.09 -0.65 -66.55
CA ARG A 15 1.55 0.58 -65.89
C ARG A 15 0.46 1.19 -65.01
N LYS A 16 -0.80 1.20 -65.46
CA LYS A 16 -1.95 1.68 -64.66
C LYS A 16 -2.20 0.79 -63.44
N ILE A 17 -2.12 -0.54 -63.61
CA ILE A 17 -2.27 -1.49 -62.50
C ILE A 17 -1.15 -1.30 -61.47
N TYR A 18 0.10 -1.19 -61.92
CA TYR A 18 1.25 -0.98 -61.03
C TYR A 18 1.18 0.34 -60.25
N VAL A 19 0.78 1.43 -60.91
CA VAL A 19 0.55 2.72 -60.24
C VAL A 19 -0.61 2.62 -59.23
N ALA A 20 -1.71 1.96 -59.58
CA ALA A 20 -2.84 1.75 -58.67
C ALA A 20 -2.45 0.91 -57.43
N SER A 21 -1.65 -0.15 -57.62
CA SER A 21 -1.14 -0.97 -56.51
C SER A 21 -0.20 -0.18 -55.59
N ILE A 22 0.69 0.64 -56.14
CA ILE A 22 1.57 1.51 -55.33
C ILE A 22 0.74 2.53 -54.55
N VAL A 23 -0.23 3.19 -55.19
CA VAL A 23 -1.10 4.15 -54.51
C VAL A 23 -1.90 3.47 -53.40
N CYS A 24 -2.43 2.27 -53.64
CA CYS A 24 -3.15 1.49 -52.63
C CYS A 24 -2.24 1.13 -51.44
N LEU A 25 -1.01 0.69 -51.68
CA LEU A 25 -0.02 0.41 -50.63
C LEU A 25 0.35 1.67 -49.84
N VAL A 26 0.53 2.81 -50.52
CA VAL A 26 0.79 4.10 -49.85
C VAL A 26 -0.40 4.52 -48.99
N VAL A 27 -1.64 4.35 -49.47
CA VAL A 27 -2.85 4.64 -48.69
C VAL A 27 -2.95 3.72 -47.48
N ILE A 28 -2.75 2.41 -47.64
CA ILE A 28 -2.75 1.44 -46.51
C ILE A 28 -1.67 1.79 -45.50
N TYR A 29 -0.47 2.13 -45.97
CA TYR A 29 0.63 2.58 -45.12
C TYR A 29 0.28 3.86 -44.36
N ILE A 30 -0.38 4.82 -45.02
CA ILE A 30 -0.81 6.06 -44.40
C ILE A 30 -1.87 5.82 -43.32
N PHE A 31 -2.88 5.00 -43.64
CA PHE A 31 -3.91 4.60 -42.68
C PHE A 31 -3.30 3.86 -41.49
N TYR A 32 -2.37 2.94 -41.72
CA TYR A 32 -1.69 2.19 -40.66
C TYR A 32 -0.91 3.12 -39.71
N GLY A 33 -0.14 4.07 -40.26
CA GLY A 33 0.57 5.09 -39.48
C GLY A 33 -0.38 5.96 -38.63
N TYR A 34 -1.48 6.42 -39.24
CA TYR A 34 -2.50 7.23 -38.56
C TYR A 34 -3.19 6.46 -37.42
N PHE A 35 -3.65 5.22 -37.66
CA PHE A 35 -4.30 4.40 -36.64
C PHE A 35 -3.35 4.03 -35.49
N LYS A 36 -2.08 3.74 -35.80
CA LYS A 36 -1.04 3.46 -34.80
C LYS A 36 -0.77 4.69 -33.92
N GLY A 37 -0.65 5.88 -34.53
CA GLY A 37 -0.47 7.14 -33.81
C GLY A 37 -1.65 7.48 -32.89
N ARG A 38 -2.88 7.35 -33.40
CA ARG A 38 -4.11 7.56 -32.60
C ARG A 38 -4.21 6.59 -31.43
N SER A 39 -3.86 5.31 -31.65
CA SER A 39 -3.88 4.30 -30.60
C SER A 39 -2.84 4.56 -29.51
N ASN A 40 -1.64 5.05 -29.86
CA ASN A 40 -0.63 5.48 -28.89
C ASN A 40 -1.12 6.64 -28.02
N LEU A 41 -1.76 7.65 -28.64
CA LEU A 41 -2.32 8.80 -27.94
C LEU A 41 -3.42 8.39 -26.96
N GLN A 42 -4.35 7.53 -27.39
CA GLN A 42 -5.41 7.05 -26.53
C GLN A 42 -4.83 6.26 -25.35
N PHE A 43 -3.91 5.32 -25.61
CA PHE A 43 -3.30 4.51 -24.57
C PHE A 43 -2.51 5.37 -23.56
N SER A 44 -1.77 6.36 -24.05
CA SER A 44 -1.04 7.31 -23.21
C SER A 44 -1.97 8.16 -22.34
N ALA A 45 -3.07 8.65 -22.91
CA ALA A 45 -4.09 9.38 -22.18
C ALA A 45 -4.77 8.52 -21.10
N ASP A 46 -5.07 7.26 -21.40
CA ASP A 46 -5.66 6.31 -20.44
C ASP A 46 -4.71 6.05 -19.25
N VAL A 47 -3.40 5.90 -19.51
CA VAL A 47 -2.38 5.73 -18.45
C VAL A 47 -2.22 7.01 -17.62
N SER A 48 -2.17 8.18 -18.27
CA SER A 48 -2.15 9.48 -17.58
C SER A 48 -3.36 9.67 -16.66
N ALA A 49 -4.55 9.31 -17.14
CA ALA A 49 -5.78 9.42 -16.37
C ALA A 49 -5.73 8.55 -15.10
N LEU A 50 -5.20 7.32 -15.19
CA LEU A 50 -5.01 6.46 -14.02
C LEU A 50 -4.07 7.09 -13.00
N ILE A 51 -2.90 7.58 -13.44
CA ILE A 51 -1.89 8.18 -12.55
C ILE A 51 -2.42 9.46 -11.92
N ASN A 52 -3.06 10.33 -12.69
CA ASN A 52 -3.62 11.59 -12.18
C ASN A 52 -4.76 11.36 -11.20
N GLU A 53 -5.62 10.36 -11.43
CA GLU A 53 -6.68 10.01 -10.47
C GLU A 53 -6.08 9.55 -9.14
N SER A 54 -5.02 8.75 -9.19
CA SER A 54 -4.32 8.28 -7.99
C SER A 54 -3.61 9.42 -7.26
N ALA A 55 -2.99 10.34 -8.01
CA ALA A 55 -2.29 11.53 -7.49
C ALA A 55 -3.18 12.48 -6.69
N LYS A 56 -4.51 12.47 -6.89
CA LYS A 56 -5.47 13.20 -6.04
C LYS A 56 -5.51 12.68 -4.60
N THR A 57 -5.06 11.45 -4.37
CA THR A 57 -5.05 10.83 -3.05
C THR A 57 -3.63 10.65 -2.54
N TRP A 58 -2.70 10.14 -3.36
CA TRP A 58 -1.33 9.84 -2.94
C TRP A 58 -0.36 9.85 -4.13
N THR A 59 0.93 10.04 -3.84
CA THR A 59 2.04 9.95 -4.81
C THR A 59 3.16 9.09 -4.23
N ALA A 60 4.15 8.65 -5.03
CA ALA A 60 5.29 7.92 -4.48
C ALA A 60 6.08 8.76 -3.45
N SER A 61 6.13 10.09 -3.63
CA SER A 61 6.75 11.02 -2.68
C SER A 61 6.05 11.09 -1.32
N THR A 62 4.76 10.74 -1.25
CA THR A 62 4.02 10.63 0.02
C THR A 62 4.65 9.60 0.97
N PHE A 63 5.45 8.66 0.45
CA PHE A 63 6.19 7.66 1.25
C PHE A 63 7.64 8.04 1.55
N VAL A 64 8.16 9.10 0.93
CA VAL A 64 9.61 9.39 0.88
C VAL A 64 9.95 10.80 1.43
N THR A 65 8.97 11.63 1.77
CA THR A 65 9.22 12.99 2.29
C THR A 65 9.17 13.08 3.82
N GLY A 66 10.36 13.12 4.43
CA GLY A 66 10.78 14.29 5.22
C GLY A 66 10.71 14.23 6.75
N ASP A 67 9.53 14.09 7.33
CA ASP A 67 9.38 14.18 8.80
C ASP A 67 9.33 12.81 9.50
N GLY A 68 9.19 11.74 8.71
CA GLY A 68 9.37 10.37 9.17
C GLY A 68 8.36 9.92 10.21
N THR A 69 7.26 10.66 10.41
CA THR A 69 6.22 10.29 11.39
C THR A 69 5.01 9.69 10.67
N ILE A 70 4.90 8.36 10.70
CA ILE A 70 3.67 7.67 10.33
C ILE A 70 2.80 7.58 11.59
N ASP A 71 1.70 8.34 11.64
CA ASP A 71 0.69 8.16 12.68
C ASP A 71 -0.27 7.04 12.25
N LEU A 72 0.18 5.82 12.50
CA LEU A 72 -0.51 4.57 12.16
C LEU A 72 -1.97 4.54 12.66
N GLY A 73 -2.33 5.28 13.72
CA GLY A 73 -3.70 5.35 14.20
C GLY A 73 -4.61 6.28 13.38
N LYS A 74 -4.08 7.40 12.87
CA LYS A 74 -4.85 8.40 12.10
C LYS A 74 -4.90 8.10 10.60
N ASP A 75 -3.93 7.36 10.08
CA ASP A 75 -3.76 7.17 8.64
C ASP A 75 -4.51 5.95 8.06
N LEU A 76 -5.25 5.18 8.88
CA LEU A 76 -5.95 3.96 8.43
C LEU A 76 -6.92 4.20 7.26
N ASN A 77 -7.74 5.25 7.34
CA ASN A 77 -8.69 5.58 6.27
C ASN A 77 -7.99 6.03 4.99
N PHE A 78 -6.86 6.74 5.13
CA PHE A 78 -6.00 7.09 4.01
C PHE A 78 -5.46 5.82 3.32
N TYR A 79 -4.92 4.86 4.07
CA TYR A 79 -4.39 3.62 3.51
C TYR A 79 -5.48 2.72 2.90
N ARG A 80 -6.69 2.69 3.48
CA ARG A 80 -7.84 2.00 2.87
C ARG A 80 -8.20 2.60 1.51
N LYS A 81 -8.33 3.93 1.43
CA LYS A 81 -8.61 4.63 0.17
C LYS A 81 -7.48 4.41 -0.86
N MET A 82 -6.23 4.45 -0.42
CA MET A 82 -5.07 4.15 -1.26
C MET A 82 -5.13 2.72 -1.81
N LYS A 83 -5.46 1.73 -0.98
CA LYS A 83 -5.59 0.33 -1.39
C LYS A 83 -6.66 0.18 -2.45
N ASP A 84 -7.85 0.73 -2.23
CA ASP A 84 -8.97 0.64 -3.17
C ASP A 84 -8.63 1.26 -4.53
N ILE A 85 -8.00 2.45 -4.52
CA ILE A 85 -7.54 3.12 -5.74
C ILE A 85 -6.44 2.30 -6.43
N SER A 86 -5.47 1.77 -5.68
CA SER A 86 -4.37 0.98 -6.23
C SER A 86 -4.87 -0.32 -6.84
N THR A 87 -5.73 -1.06 -6.15
CA THR A 87 -6.34 -2.30 -6.65
C THR A 87 -7.18 -2.01 -7.90
N SER A 88 -8.06 -1.00 -7.86
CA SER A 88 -8.89 -0.60 -9.01
C SER A 88 -8.03 -0.18 -10.21
N SER A 89 -7.00 0.64 -9.99
CA SER A 89 -6.12 1.15 -11.05
C SER A 89 -5.23 0.06 -11.63
N LYS A 90 -4.77 -0.90 -10.82
CA LYS A 90 -4.06 -2.11 -11.28
C LYS A 90 -4.94 -2.94 -12.21
N GLU A 91 -6.20 -3.19 -11.83
CA GLU A 91 -7.14 -3.95 -12.66
C GLU A 91 -7.53 -3.21 -13.95
N LYS A 92 -7.67 -1.89 -13.90
CA LYS A 92 -7.83 -1.06 -15.11
C LYS A 92 -6.60 -1.14 -16.02
N ALA A 93 -5.40 -0.99 -15.46
CA ALA A 93 -4.14 -1.07 -16.20
C ALA A 93 -3.95 -2.43 -16.91
N LYS A 94 -4.33 -3.54 -16.26
CA LYS A 94 -4.33 -4.88 -16.87
C LYS A 94 -5.24 -4.98 -18.10
N LYS A 95 -6.38 -4.29 -18.08
CA LYS A 95 -7.39 -4.29 -19.15
C LYS A 95 -7.04 -3.35 -20.32
N LEU A 96 -6.11 -2.41 -20.14
CA LEU A 96 -5.65 -1.54 -21.23
C LEU A 96 -5.06 -2.38 -22.37
N ARG A 97 -5.39 -2.01 -23.61
CA ARG A 97 -4.85 -2.64 -24.82
C ARG A 97 -3.67 -1.81 -25.30
N PRO A 98 -2.42 -2.24 -25.04
CA PRO A 98 -1.25 -1.47 -25.46
C PRO A 98 -1.03 -1.65 -26.96
N THR A 99 -0.47 -0.64 -27.60
CA THR A 99 0.26 -0.82 -28.86
C THR A 99 1.63 -1.46 -28.58
N VAL A 100 2.37 -1.89 -29.61
CA VAL A 100 3.73 -2.46 -29.45
C VAL A 100 4.63 -1.51 -28.63
N GLY A 101 4.54 -0.20 -28.83
CA GLY A 101 5.29 0.80 -28.08
C GLY A 101 4.80 1.03 -26.64
N GLY A 102 3.59 0.59 -26.30
CA GLY A 102 2.96 0.79 -25.00
C GLY A 102 3.02 -0.41 -24.05
N ILE A 103 3.52 -1.58 -24.50
CA ILE A 103 3.57 -2.81 -23.68
C ILE A 103 4.39 -2.58 -22.40
N TYR A 104 5.53 -1.92 -22.52
CA TYR A 104 6.41 -1.67 -21.39
C TYR A 104 5.81 -0.65 -20.40
N LEU A 105 5.16 0.40 -20.90
CA LEU A 105 4.42 1.37 -20.09
C LEU A 105 3.28 0.69 -19.32
N LYS A 106 2.53 -0.22 -19.97
CA LYS A 106 1.51 -1.03 -19.30
C LYS A 106 2.09 -1.83 -18.13
N GLN A 107 3.20 -2.54 -18.35
CA GLN A 107 3.81 -3.36 -17.30
C GLN A 107 4.32 -2.50 -16.13
N LYS A 108 4.98 -1.37 -16.40
CA LYS A 108 5.41 -0.44 -15.35
C LYS A 108 4.23 0.10 -14.54
N THR A 109 3.13 0.45 -15.21
CA THR A 109 1.91 0.92 -14.56
C THR A 109 1.31 -0.14 -13.64
N ILE A 110 1.27 -1.41 -14.08
CA ILE A 110 0.83 -2.54 -13.25
C ILE A 110 1.75 -2.73 -12.05
N ASP A 111 3.07 -2.69 -12.26
CA ASP A 111 4.06 -2.84 -11.20
C ASP A 111 3.96 -1.71 -10.16
N TYR A 112 3.73 -0.48 -10.60
CA TYR A 112 3.54 0.69 -9.75
C TYR A 112 2.36 0.49 -8.79
N TYR A 113 1.20 0.11 -9.33
CA TYR A 113 0.02 -0.13 -8.50
C TYR A 113 0.11 -1.40 -7.65
N ARG A 114 0.86 -2.42 -8.10
CA ARG A 114 1.15 -3.61 -7.28
C ARG A 114 1.95 -3.27 -6.03
N ILE A 115 3.00 -2.45 -6.17
CA ILE A 115 3.82 -2.02 -5.03
C ILE A 115 2.99 -1.11 -4.10
N SER A 116 2.18 -0.23 -4.67
CA SER A 116 1.29 0.68 -3.91
C SER A 116 0.21 -0.05 -3.12
N GLU A 117 -0.39 -1.07 -3.71
CA GLU A 117 -1.34 -1.97 -3.03
C GLU A 117 -0.68 -2.76 -1.89
N LYS A 118 0.57 -3.21 -2.09
CA LYS A 118 1.35 -3.88 -1.03
C LYS A 118 1.62 -2.93 0.14
N ILE A 119 2.12 -1.72 -0.14
CA ILE A 119 2.38 -0.68 0.87
C ILE A 119 1.12 -0.39 1.69
N SER A 120 0.00 -0.10 1.01
CA SER A 120 -1.27 0.19 1.69
C SER A 120 -1.80 -0.99 2.50
N THR A 121 -1.71 -2.21 1.98
CA THR A 121 -2.14 -3.43 2.70
C THR A 121 -1.34 -3.62 3.98
N ASN A 122 -0.01 -3.54 3.90
CA ASN A 122 0.86 -3.70 5.07
C ASN A 122 0.63 -2.57 6.09
N SER A 123 0.45 -1.34 5.60
CA SER A 123 0.16 -0.18 6.45
C SER A 123 -1.17 -0.33 7.17
N ILE A 124 -2.22 -0.84 6.52
CA ILE A 124 -3.52 -1.15 7.15
C ILE A 124 -3.33 -2.18 8.27
N THR A 125 -2.61 -3.28 8.01
CA THR A 125 -2.39 -4.32 9.02
C THR A 125 -1.68 -3.76 10.26
N ILE A 126 -0.66 -2.94 10.06
CA ILE A 126 0.07 -2.31 11.16
C ILE A 126 -0.80 -1.28 11.91
N SER A 127 -1.59 -0.49 11.17
CA SER A 127 -2.52 0.50 11.73
C SER A 127 -3.60 -0.15 12.59
N GLU A 128 -4.21 -1.24 12.10
CA GLU A 128 -5.22 -2.01 12.84
C GLU A 128 -4.63 -2.66 14.09
N TYR A 129 -3.38 -3.14 14.00
CA TYR A 129 -2.65 -3.64 15.16
C TYR A 129 -2.37 -2.54 16.19
N ALA A 130 -1.93 -1.36 15.76
CA ALA A 130 -1.68 -0.21 16.64
C ALA A 130 -2.97 0.24 17.36
N LEU A 131 -4.09 0.32 16.64
CA LEU A 131 -5.40 0.65 17.22
C LEU A 131 -5.86 -0.41 18.25
N LYS A 132 -5.59 -1.69 18.00
CA LYS A 132 -5.89 -2.76 18.97
C LYS A 132 -5.09 -2.57 20.26
N ILE A 133 -3.81 -2.23 20.16
CA ILE A 133 -2.98 -1.92 21.34
C ILE A 133 -3.51 -0.68 22.08
N GLU A 134 -3.85 0.38 21.36
CA GLU A 134 -4.37 1.61 21.96
C GLU A 134 -5.69 1.35 22.71
N LYS A 135 -6.56 0.51 22.13
CA LYS A 135 -7.78 0.07 22.79
C LYS A 135 -7.49 -0.66 24.10
N VAL A 136 -6.61 -1.67 24.08
CA VAL A 136 -6.21 -2.40 25.30
C VAL A 136 -5.66 -1.43 26.36
N LYS A 137 -4.86 -0.44 25.94
CA LYS A 137 -4.33 0.58 26.86
C LYS A 137 -5.44 1.46 27.46
N LYS A 138 -6.41 1.90 26.65
CA LYS A 138 -7.57 2.69 27.12
C LYS A 138 -8.46 1.87 28.05
N ASP A 139 -8.72 0.62 27.71
CA ASP A 139 -9.55 -0.28 28.52
C ASP A 139 -8.93 -0.51 29.91
N ILE A 140 -7.60 -0.39 30.05
CA ILE A 140 -6.88 -0.45 31.32
C ILE A 140 -6.87 0.91 32.06
N GLN A 141 -6.67 2.02 31.33
CA GLN A 141 -6.56 3.35 31.93
C GLN A 141 -7.92 3.96 32.34
N GLY A 142 -9.00 3.59 31.66
CA GLY A 142 -10.33 4.15 31.87
C GLY A 142 -11.12 3.51 33.03
N GLN A 143 -10.51 2.64 33.82
CA GLN A 143 -11.19 1.90 34.87
C GLN A 143 -10.92 2.54 36.23
N GLU A 144 -11.96 3.07 36.85
CA GLU A 144 -11.94 3.46 38.26
C GLU A 144 -12.47 2.29 39.10
N ILE A 145 -11.76 1.93 40.17
CA ILE A 145 -12.28 0.98 41.16
C ILE A 145 -13.38 1.70 41.93
N GLN A 146 -14.63 1.26 41.78
CA GLN A 146 -15.71 1.79 42.59
C GLN A 146 -15.56 1.24 44.01
N ALA A 147 -15.46 2.14 44.99
CA ALA A 147 -15.28 1.77 46.40
C ALA A 147 -16.43 0.90 46.95
N ALA A 148 -17.59 0.85 46.27
CA ALA A 148 -18.78 0.12 46.68
C ALA A 148 -18.74 -1.40 46.38
N ASP A 149 -18.08 -1.84 45.30
CA ASP A 149 -17.92 -3.27 44.98
C ASP A 149 -16.56 -3.57 44.32
N PRO A 150 -15.47 -3.58 45.12
CA PRO A 150 -14.13 -3.84 44.59
C PRO A 150 -13.98 -5.25 43.98
N LEU A 151 -14.69 -6.25 44.52
CA LEU A 151 -14.59 -7.63 44.05
C LEU A 151 -15.27 -7.81 42.68
N GLY A 152 -16.43 -7.20 42.48
CA GLY A 152 -17.10 -7.15 41.18
C GLY A 152 -16.25 -6.46 40.11
N ASP A 153 -15.60 -5.36 40.46
CA ASP A 153 -14.69 -4.66 39.55
C ASP A 153 -13.46 -5.51 39.20
N PHE A 154 -12.85 -6.19 40.19
CA PHE A 154 -11.72 -7.11 39.93
C PHE A 154 -12.11 -8.31 39.07
N ALA A 155 -13.34 -8.80 39.17
CA ALA A 155 -13.85 -9.86 38.31
C ALA A 155 -13.97 -9.38 36.86
N ARG A 156 -14.57 -8.20 36.64
CA ARG A 156 -14.68 -7.59 35.29
C ARG A 156 -13.31 -7.34 34.67
N TRP A 157 -12.37 -6.81 35.45
CA TRP A 157 -11.00 -6.56 34.96
C TRP A 157 -10.32 -7.84 34.52
N ARG A 158 -10.48 -8.93 35.28
CA ARG A 158 -9.94 -10.24 34.92
C ARG A 158 -10.55 -10.80 33.64
N GLU A 159 -11.87 -10.75 33.47
CA GLU A 159 -12.51 -11.20 32.24
C GLU A 159 -12.04 -10.43 31.01
N MET A 160 -11.93 -9.11 31.10
CA MET A 160 -11.40 -8.27 30.03
C MET A 160 -9.95 -8.62 29.71
N MET A 161 -9.07 -8.72 30.72
CA MET A 161 -7.67 -9.06 30.50
C MET A 161 -7.50 -10.44 29.87
N ILE A 162 -8.28 -11.44 30.30
CA ILE A 162 -8.28 -12.78 29.68
C ILE A 162 -8.65 -12.69 28.20
N LYS A 163 -9.67 -11.90 27.88
CA LYS A 163 -10.10 -11.67 26.50
C LYS A 163 -9.01 -10.96 25.69
N ASP A 164 -8.44 -9.87 26.20
CA ASP A 164 -7.41 -9.10 25.52
C ASP A 164 -6.12 -9.90 25.31
N ILE A 165 -5.70 -10.68 26.31
CA ILE A 165 -4.56 -11.60 26.20
C ILE A 165 -4.84 -12.65 25.13
N SER A 166 -6.02 -13.30 25.16
CA SER A 166 -6.38 -14.30 24.14
C SER A 166 -6.41 -13.69 22.74
N ASP A 167 -6.96 -12.49 22.61
CA ASP A 167 -7.04 -11.77 21.35
C ASP A 167 -5.65 -11.36 20.86
N LEU A 168 -4.73 -10.96 21.74
CA LEU A 168 -3.35 -10.65 21.40
C LEU A 168 -2.57 -11.91 21.02
N GLU A 169 -2.66 -13.00 21.80
CA GLU A 169 -1.97 -14.27 21.51
C GLU A 169 -2.35 -14.88 20.15
N LYS A 170 -3.59 -14.65 19.69
CA LYS A 170 -4.06 -15.05 18.35
C LYS A 170 -3.62 -14.09 17.24
N THR A 171 -3.16 -12.89 17.58
CA THR A 171 -2.73 -11.88 16.61
C THR A 171 -1.27 -12.10 16.27
N LYS A 172 -0.96 -12.25 14.99
CA LYS A 172 0.43 -12.33 14.52
C LYS A 172 1.00 -10.91 14.40
N PRO A 173 1.96 -10.49 15.25
CA PRO A 173 2.56 -9.17 15.13
C PRO A 173 3.46 -9.10 13.89
N ALA A 174 3.59 -7.91 13.30
CA ALA A 174 4.65 -7.63 12.35
C ALA A 174 6.03 -7.69 13.07
N PRO A 175 7.13 -8.04 12.36
CA PRO A 175 8.45 -8.24 12.97
C PRO A 175 8.93 -7.12 13.89
N ALA A 176 8.77 -5.85 13.50
CA ALA A 176 9.16 -4.68 14.28
C ALA A 176 8.37 -4.56 15.59
N PHE A 177 7.15 -5.10 15.64
CA PHE A 177 6.30 -5.08 16.82
C PHE A 177 6.42 -6.34 17.68
N LYS A 178 7.17 -7.36 17.27
CA LYS A 178 7.21 -8.67 17.96
C LYS A 178 7.64 -8.55 19.43
N LYS A 179 8.74 -7.83 19.71
CA LYS A 179 9.22 -7.63 21.09
C LYS A 179 8.20 -6.89 21.95
N PHE A 180 7.59 -5.85 21.38
CA PHE A 180 6.55 -5.08 22.07
C PHE A 180 5.31 -5.95 22.34
N HIS A 181 4.89 -6.75 21.37
CA HIS A 181 3.77 -7.68 21.47
C HIS A 181 3.95 -8.68 22.62
N GLU A 182 5.10 -9.35 22.65
CA GLU A 182 5.45 -10.32 23.70
C GLU A 182 5.53 -9.62 25.08
N SER A 183 6.12 -8.43 25.12
CA SER A 183 6.19 -7.62 26.35
C SER A 183 4.80 -7.20 26.85
N LEU A 184 3.90 -6.78 25.95
CA LEU A 184 2.55 -6.38 26.29
C LEU A 184 1.76 -7.56 26.88
N ILE A 185 1.80 -8.73 26.23
CA ILE A 185 1.17 -9.94 26.77
C ILE A 185 1.73 -10.27 28.16
N GLY A 186 3.05 -10.21 28.34
CA GLY A 186 3.69 -10.43 29.63
C GLY A 186 3.22 -9.43 30.70
N LYS A 187 3.15 -8.14 30.36
CA LYS A 187 2.64 -7.09 31.24
C LYS A 187 1.17 -7.33 31.62
N LEU A 188 0.31 -7.68 30.67
CA LEU A 188 -1.10 -7.99 30.92
C LEU A 188 -1.27 -9.20 31.84
N LYS A 189 -0.48 -10.26 31.64
CA LYS A 189 -0.43 -11.42 32.55
C LYS A 189 0.00 -11.02 33.96
N GLY A 190 0.99 -10.13 34.06
CA GLY A 190 1.43 -9.55 35.34
C GLY A 190 0.31 -8.77 36.04
N LEU A 191 -0.40 -7.91 35.31
CA LEU A 191 -1.55 -7.16 35.83
C LEU A 191 -2.67 -8.10 36.29
N SER A 192 -2.99 -9.13 35.50
CA SER A 192 -3.98 -10.15 35.87
C SER A 192 -3.60 -10.86 37.17
N SER A 193 -2.32 -11.16 37.38
CA SER A 193 -1.84 -11.76 38.62
C SER A 193 -1.96 -10.81 39.81
N ILE A 194 -1.64 -9.52 39.63
CA ILE A 194 -1.83 -8.50 40.69
C ILE A 194 -3.31 -8.45 41.11
N ILE A 195 -4.25 -8.37 40.14
CA ILE A 195 -5.69 -8.33 40.44
C ILE A 195 -6.18 -9.61 41.13
N GLU A 196 -5.68 -10.78 40.72
CA GLU A 196 -6.01 -12.04 41.38
C GLU A 196 -5.52 -12.08 42.84
N ASN A 197 -4.28 -11.62 43.09
CA ASN A 197 -3.73 -11.53 44.44
C ASN A 197 -4.51 -10.52 45.30
N LEU A 198 -4.89 -9.39 44.72
CA LEU A 198 -5.69 -8.36 45.39
C LEU A 198 -7.07 -8.89 45.77
N THR A 199 -7.69 -9.69 44.90
CA THR A 199 -8.95 -10.39 45.18
C THR A 199 -8.81 -11.35 46.36
N LYS A 200 -7.81 -12.25 46.31
CA LYS A 200 -7.56 -13.21 47.39
C LYS A 200 -7.28 -12.50 48.72
N ALA A 201 -6.56 -11.37 48.68
CA ALA A 201 -6.27 -10.56 49.86
C ALA A 201 -7.54 -9.91 50.44
N VAL A 202 -8.44 -9.40 49.59
CA VAL A 202 -9.73 -8.84 50.00
C VAL A 202 -10.65 -9.92 50.59
N GLU A 203 -10.77 -11.08 49.94
CA GLU A 203 -11.56 -12.22 50.44
C GLU A 203 -11.04 -12.71 51.80
N ALA A 204 -9.71 -12.78 51.96
CA ALA A 204 -9.06 -13.16 53.22
C ALA A 204 -9.02 -12.04 54.28
N LYS A 205 -9.47 -10.81 53.94
CA LYS A 205 -9.38 -9.61 54.78
C LYS A 205 -7.93 -9.30 55.25
N ASP A 206 -6.94 -9.64 54.44
CA ASP A 206 -5.52 -9.45 54.73
C ASP A 206 -5.08 -8.05 54.29
N THR A 207 -5.22 -7.07 55.20
CA THR A 207 -4.95 -5.65 54.93
C THR A 207 -3.51 -5.37 54.49
N ALA A 208 -2.53 -6.09 55.05
CA ALA A 208 -1.13 -5.96 54.68
C ALA A 208 -0.89 -6.37 53.22
N LYS A 209 -1.49 -7.48 52.77
CA LYS A 209 -1.40 -7.89 51.36
C LYS A 209 -2.16 -6.96 50.43
N ILE A 210 -3.32 -6.44 50.85
CA ILE A 210 -4.08 -5.46 50.07
C ILE A 210 -3.22 -4.23 49.74
N ASP A 211 -2.53 -3.67 50.73
CA ASP A 211 -1.70 -2.49 50.53
C ASP A 211 -0.49 -2.75 49.63
N VAL A 212 0.14 -3.92 49.77
CA VAL A 212 1.25 -4.35 48.90
C VAL A 212 0.80 -4.46 47.44
N GLU A 213 -0.33 -5.13 47.17
CA GLU A 213 -0.81 -5.31 45.81
C GLU A 213 -1.37 -4.01 45.20
N LYS A 214 -2.01 -3.13 46.01
CA LYS A 214 -2.42 -1.79 45.56
C LYS A 214 -1.24 -0.95 45.11
N LYS A 215 -0.12 -1.02 45.83
CA LYS A 215 1.11 -0.32 45.42
C LYS A 215 1.65 -0.84 44.09
N LYS A 216 1.70 -2.17 43.91
CA LYS A 216 2.10 -2.79 42.63
C LYS A 216 1.19 -2.36 41.47
N LEU A 217 -0.12 -2.26 41.72
CA LEU A 217 -1.08 -1.79 40.74
C LEU A 217 -0.84 -0.31 40.37
N ALA A 218 -0.57 0.56 41.35
CA ALA A 218 -0.28 1.97 41.11
C ALA A 218 1.03 2.20 40.34
N ASP A 219 2.04 1.34 40.57
CA ASP A 219 3.33 1.40 39.89
C ASP A 219 3.31 0.77 38.48
N PHE A 220 2.21 0.09 38.10
CA PHE A 220 2.12 -0.62 36.83
C PHE A 220 1.97 0.34 35.64
N LYS A 221 2.91 0.28 34.69
CA LYS A 221 2.92 1.12 33.48
C LYS A 221 3.05 0.29 32.20
N ILE A 222 2.11 0.49 31.29
CA ILE A 222 2.22 0.04 29.90
C ILE A 222 2.84 1.18 29.09
N GLU A 223 4.11 1.00 28.75
CA GLU A 223 4.80 1.90 27.82
C GLU A 223 4.16 1.79 26.44
N SER A 224 4.01 2.92 25.75
CA SER A 224 3.60 2.92 24.35
C SER A 224 4.73 2.35 23.49
N PRO A 225 4.42 1.74 22.33
CA PRO A 225 5.46 1.29 21.41
C PRO A 225 6.37 2.47 21.01
N THR A 226 7.65 2.38 21.34
CA THR A 226 8.74 3.20 20.80
C THR A 226 9.29 2.58 19.52
N VAL A 227 8.42 2.04 18.67
CA VAL A 227 8.91 1.49 17.41
C VAL A 227 9.34 2.67 16.55
N LEU A 228 10.64 2.75 16.28
CA LEU A 228 11.24 3.76 15.42
C LEU A 228 10.58 3.64 14.04
N SER A 229 10.24 4.78 13.45
CA SER A 229 9.53 4.84 12.17
C SER A 229 10.23 4.07 11.04
N GLU A 230 11.55 3.94 11.11
CA GLU A 230 12.36 3.18 10.15
C GLU A 230 12.10 1.67 10.18
N ASP A 231 11.92 1.06 11.35
CA ASP A 231 11.67 -0.38 11.45
C ASP A 231 10.23 -0.73 11.07
N ILE A 232 9.28 0.16 11.37
CA ILE A 232 7.91 0.09 10.85
C ILE A 232 7.94 0.17 9.32
N LEU A 233 8.71 1.10 8.77
CA LEU A 233 8.79 1.31 7.33
C LEU A 233 9.32 0.06 6.61
N LYS A 234 10.32 -0.63 7.18
CA LYS A 234 10.85 -1.89 6.63
C LYS A 234 9.80 -3.01 6.62
N ASP A 235 8.93 -3.05 7.61
CA ASP A 235 7.81 -4.00 7.65
C ASP A 235 6.71 -3.65 6.62
N ILE A 236 6.58 -2.36 6.26
CA ILE A 236 5.67 -1.89 5.21
C ILE A 236 6.22 -2.22 3.82
N VAL A 237 7.47 -1.83 3.55
CA VAL A 237 8.10 -1.95 2.23
C VAL A 237 9.62 -1.92 2.35
N SER A 238 10.31 -2.72 1.54
CA SER A 238 11.77 -2.66 1.47
C SER A 238 12.24 -1.35 0.83
N GLU A 239 13.41 -0.85 1.22
CA GLU A 239 14.00 0.35 0.62
C GLU A 239 14.11 0.24 -0.92
N GLN A 240 14.50 -0.94 -1.42
CA GLN A 240 14.57 -1.22 -2.86
C GLN A 240 13.22 -1.11 -3.56
N GLU A 241 12.14 -1.62 -2.95
CA GLU A 241 10.79 -1.51 -3.51
C GLU A 241 10.26 -0.07 -3.45
N LEU A 242 10.61 0.67 -2.40
CA LEU A 242 10.25 2.08 -2.25
C LEU A 242 10.96 2.94 -3.31
N GLN A 243 12.26 2.75 -3.50
CA GLN A 243 13.01 3.41 -4.58
C GLN A 243 12.48 3.02 -5.96
N ARG A 244 12.11 1.74 -6.15
CA ARG A 244 11.46 1.26 -7.38
C ARG A 244 10.12 1.95 -7.62
N LEU A 245 9.30 2.17 -6.58
CA LEU A 245 8.03 2.90 -6.72
C LEU A 245 8.25 4.33 -7.24
N VAL A 246 9.20 5.05 -6.65
CA VAL A 246 9.55 6.42 -7.07
C VAL A 246 10.07 6.44 -8.52
N SER A 247 10.93 5.49 -8.86
CA SER A 247 11.48 5.35 -10.21
C SER A 247 10.37 5.04 -11.23
N LEU A 248 9.46 4.12 -10.90
CA LEU A 248 8.34 3.77 -11.76
C LEU A 248 7.43 4.96 -12.04
N GLU A 249 7.13 5.81 -11.05
CA GLU A 249 6.31 7.01 -11.28
C GLU A 249 6.96 7.96 -12.30
N LYS A 250 8.28 8.20 -12.17
CA LYS A 250 9.05 9.03 -13.10
C LYS A 250 9.08 8.42 -14.50
N ASP A 251 9.35 7.12 -14.59
CA ASP A 251 9.40 6.40 -15.86
C ASP A 251 8.05 6.38 -16.58
N ILE A 252 6.96 6.18 -15.83
CA ILE A 252 5.60 6.21 -16.39
C ILE A 252 5.32 7.60 -16.96
N LYS A 253 5.59 8.68 -16.22
CA LYS A 253 5.39 10.06 -16.71
C LYS A 253 6.17 10.30 -18.01
N LYS A 254 7.47 9.99 -18.00
CA LYS A 254 8.35 10.14 -19.17
C LYS A 254 7.87 9.32 -20.38
N MET A 255 7.54 8.04 -20.20
CA MET A 255 7.10 7.18 -21.31
C MET A 255 5.75 7.59 -21.87
N THR A 256 4.89 8.18 -21.04
CA THR A 256 3.60 8.73 -21.45
C THR A 256 3.81 10.00 -22.30
N GLU A 257 4.73 10.87 -21.90
CA GLU A 257 5.17 12.02 -22.71
C GLU A 257 5.82 11.58 -24.03
N ASP A 258 6.70 10.59 -24.01
CA ASP A 258 7.34 10.06 -25.22
C ASP A 258 6.31 9.50 -26.21
N LEU A 259 5.32 8.73 -25.73
CA LEU A 259 4.22 8.23 -26.57
C LEU A 259 3.32 9.36 -27.10
N ASN A 260 3.14 10.43 -26.33
CA ASN A 260 2.41 11.63 -26.77
C ASN A 260 3.18 12.43 -27.83
N ASN A 261 4.51 12.41 -27.78
CA ASN A 261 5.39 13.14 -28.69
C ASN A 261 5.71 12.35 -29.96
N ARG A 262 5.60 11.02 -29.95
CA ARG A 262 5.64 10.14 -31.15
C ARG A 262 4.41 10.29 -32.07
N LYS A 263 3.72 11.44 -32.01
CA LYS A 263 2.51 11.79 -32.76
C LYS A 263 2.63 11.51 -34.25
N VAL A 264 3.83 11.62 -34.82
CA VAL A 264 4.07 11.49 -36.26
C VAL A 264 5.54 11.13 -36.51
N GLU A 265 5.97 9.91 -36.21
CA GLU A 265 7.20 9.39 -36.84
C GLU A 265 6.80 8.45 -37.98
N TRP A 266 6.89 8.98 -39.20
CA TRP A 266 6.91 8.19 -40.43
C TRP A 266 8.29 7.59 -40.63
N LEU A 267 8.79 6.78 -39.69
CA LEU A 267 10.03 6.01 -39.85
C LEU A 267 9.88 4.64 -39.17
#